data_AF-A0A090AAA8-F1
#
_entry.id   AF-A0A090AAA8-F1
#
_cell.length_a   1.000
_cell.length_b   1.000
_cell.length_c   1.000
_cell.angle_alpha   90.00
_cell.angle_beta   90.00
_cell.angle_gamma   90.00
#
_symmetry.space_group_name_H-M   'P 1'
#
loop_
_entity.id
_entity.type
_entity.pdbx_description
1 polymer ?
#
loop_
_entity_poly.entity_id
_entity_poly.type
_entity_poly.pdbx_seq_one_letter_code
_entity_poly.pdbx_strand_id
1 'polypeptide(L)'
;MKNKYPNFRIELLILDDNSNDGTEQLPELNQPWIYLTIRKENRGLSQAIINGLKLARHDIVVVMDADLSHPPEKIPEMIQHLNQGADFVIGSRYVTGASIDGKWGIFRCLIVNWQPYYSKAGIK
;
A
#
# COMPACT_ATOMS: atom_id res chain seq x y z
N MET A 1 13.42 -1.15 -8.48
CA MET A 1 13.12 -2.24 -7.51
C MET A 1 13.68 -3.59 -7.91
N LYS A 2 13.48 -4.09 -9.15
CA LYS A 2 14.02 -5.40 -9.60
C LYS A 2 15.53 -5.58 -9.34
N ASN A 3 16.34 -4.55 -9.62
CA ASN A 3 17.80 -4.59 -9.38
C ASN A 3 18.20 -4.61 -7.90
N LYS A 4 17.32 -4.15 -7.01
CA LYS A 4 17.53 -4.14 -5.54
C LYS A 4 17.08 -5.47 -4.91
N TYR A 5 16.21 -6.21 -5.59
CA TYR A 5 15.52 -7.40 -5.09
C TYR A 5 15.46 -8.50 -6.16
N PRO A 6 16.61 -9.05 -6.58
CA PRO A 6 16.70 -9.93 -7.76
C PRO A 6 15.94 -11.25 -7.60
N ASN A 7 15.69 -11.68 -6.37
CA ASN A 7 15.01 -12.95 -6.07
C ASN A 7 13.48 -12.84 -6.08
N PHE A 8 12.93 -11.64 -6.27
CA PHE A 8 11.49 -11.43 -6.29
C PHE A 8 10.97 -11.26 -7.72
N ARG A 9 9.96 -12.04 -8.08
CA ARG A 9 9.13 -11.77 -9.25
C ARG A 9 8.05 -10.78 -8.82
N ILE A 10 8.12 -9.56 -9.35
CA ILE A 10 7.27 -8.44 -8.93
C ILE A 10 6.43 -7.98 -10.12
N GLU A 11 5.17 -7.70 -9.85
CA GLU A 11 4.27 -6.93 -10.71
C GLU A 11 3.74 -5.73 -9.91
N LEU A 12 3.65 -4.57 -10.56
CA LEU A 12 3.07 -3.35 -10.00
C LEU A 12 1.76 -3.06 -10.74
N LEU A 13 0.65 -3.17 -10.01
CA LEU A 13 -0.67 -2.84 -10.51
C LEU A 13 -1.05 -1.43 -10.04
N ILE A 14 -1.26 -0.53 -10.99
CA ILE A 14 -1.66 0.86 -10.74
C ILE A 14 -3.11 1.01 -11.19
N LEU A 15 -3.98 1.32 -10.24
CA LEU A 15 -5.42 1.50 -10.44
C LEU A 15 -5.70 2.99 -10.32
N ASP A 16 -5.92 3.63 -11.47
CA ASP A 16 -6.16 5.08 -11.55
C ASP A 16 -7.66 5.38 -11.77
N ASP A 17 -8.19 6.38 -11.09
CA ASP A 17 -9.61 6.78 -11.16
C ASP A 17 -9.89 7.88 -12.20
N ASN A 18 -9.20 7.79 -13.35
CA ASN A 18 -9.25 8.75 -14.45
C ASN A 18 -8.74 10.13 -14.00
N SER A 19 -7.51 10.13 -13.48
CA SER A 19 -6.77 11.34 -13.13
C SER A 19 -6.41 12.15 -14.37
N ASN A 20 -6.05 13.42 -14.17
CA ASN A 20 -5.64 14.35 -15.23
C ASN A 20 -4.27 14.96 -14.90
N ASP A 21 -3.38 14.15 -14.34
CA ASP A 21 -2.07 14.55 -13.81
C ASP A 21 -0.90 13.89 -14.57
N GLY A 22 -1.19 13.20 -15.68
CA GLY A 22 -0.19 12.51 -16.49
C GLY A 22 -0.01 11.03 -16.11
N THR A 23 -0.75 10.50 -15.14
CA THR A 23 -0.73 9.07 -14.77
C THR A 23 -0.99 8.16 -15.97
N GLU A 24 -1.79 8.60 -16.95
CA GLU A 24 -2.06 7.91 -18.21
C GLU A 24 -0.82 7.64 -19.08
N GLN A 25 0.28 8.38 -18.85
CA GLN A 25 1.54 8.26 -19.57
C GLN A 25 2.46 7.18 -19.00
N LEU A 26 2.13 6.57 -17.85
CA LEU A 26 2.95 5.52 -17.23
C LEU A 26 3.33 4.35 -18.17
N PRO A 27 2.50 3.91 -19.13
CA PRO A 27 2.90 2.88 -20.10
C PRO A 27 4.12 3.27 -20.94
N GLU A 28 4.40 4.56 -21.13
CA GLU A 28 5.56 5.06 -21.89
C GLU A 28 6.90 4.70 -21.22
N LEU A 29 6.90 4.38 -19.92
CA LEU A 29 8.09 3.89 -19.20
C LEU A 29 8.60 2.54 -19.72
N ASN A 30 7.80 1.84 -20.54
CA ASN A 30 8.12 0.55 -21.17
C ASN A 30 8.64 -0.50 -20.18
N GLN A 31 8.03 -0.54 -18.99
CA GLN A 31 8.36 -1.51 -17.94
C GLN A 31 7.37 -2.68 -18.00
N PRO A 32 7.81 -3.90 -18.37
CA PRO A 32 6.91 -5.05 -18.58
C PRO A 32 6.27 -5.59 -17.29
N TRP A 33 6.64 -5.03 -16.15
CA TRP A 33 6.14 -5.40 -14.83
C TRP A 33 5.20 -4.34 -14.24
N ILE A 34 4.93 -3.24 -14.96
CA ILE A 34 4.00 -2.19 -14.54
C ILE A 34 2.74 -2.31 -15.40
N TYR A 35 1.59 -2.36 -14.75
CA TYR A 35 0.28 -2.43 -15.40
C TYR A 35 -0.60 -1.29 -14.90
N LEU A 36 -1.06 -0.44 -15.81
CA LEU A 36 -1.98 0.65 -15.53
C LEU A 36 -3.41 0.25 -15.93
N THR A 37 -4.37 0.43 -15.03
CA THR A 37 -5.80 0.32 -15.32
C THR A 37 -6.50 1.62 -14.96
N ILE A 38 -7.06 2.29 -15.97
CA ILE A 38 -7.84 3.52 -15.79
C ILE A 38 -9.32 3.16 -15.61
N ARG A 39 -9.90 3.59 -14.50
CA ARG A 39 -11.29 3.34 -14.08
C ARG A 39 -12.09 4.63 -14.23
N LYS A 40 -13.12 4.59 -15.07
CA LYS A 40 -13.99 5.76 -15.30
C LYS A 40 -15.21 5.79 -14.38
N GLU A 41 -15.63 4.63 -13.89
CA GLU A 41 -16.81 4.39 -13.06
C GLU A 41 -16.42 3.64 -11.78
N ASN A 42 -17.31 3.63 -10.77
CA ASN A 42 -17.11 2.95 -9.47
C ASN A 42 -15.80 3.37 -8.78
N ARG A 43 -15.57 4.68 -8.70
CA ARG A 43 -14.38 5.32 -8.13
C ARG A 43 -14.32 5.15 -6.61
N GLY A 44 -13.11 5.24 -6.07
CA GLY A 44 -12.84 5.19 -4.63
C GLY A 44 -11.81 4.13 -4.26
N LEU A 45 -11.04 4.42 -3.19
CA LEU A 45 -9.89 3.64 -2.73
C LEU A 45 -10.22 2.16 -2.50
N SER A 46 -11.27 1.87 -1.72
CA SER A 46 -11.65 0.49 -1.41
C SER A 46 -11.99 -0.31 -2.67
N GLN A 47 -12.69 0.31 -3.62
CA GLN A 47 -13.02 -0.33 -4.89
C GLN A 47 -11.77 -0.54 -5.76
N ALA A 48 -10.82 0.40 -5.72
CA ALA A 48 -9.55 0.28 -6.43
C ALA A 48 -8.75 -0.90 -5.89
N ILE A 49 -8.66 -1.03 -4.57
CA ILE A 49 -8.02 -2.17 -3.91
C ILE A 49 -8.71 -3.48 -4.31
N ILE A 50 -10.04 -3.57 -4.22
CA ILE A 50 -10.79 -4.78 -4.60
C ILE A 50 -10.53 -5.16 -6.07
N ASN A 51 -10.55 -4.18 -6.98
CA ASN A 51 -10.27 -4.43 -8.39
C ASN A 51 -8.82 -4.89 -8.61
N GLY A 52 -7.85 -4.27 -7.91
CA GLY A 52 -6.45 -4.67 -7.94
C GLY A 52 -6.24 -6.10 -7.42
N LEU A 53 -6.88 -6.47 -6.31
CA LEU A 53 -6.84 -7.84 -5.77
C LEU A 53 -7.37 -8.87 -6.78
N LYS A 54 -8.42 -8.55 -7.54
CA LYS A 54 -8.96 -9.43 -8.59
C LYS A 54 -8.03 -9.58 -9.80
N LEU A 55 -7.18 -8.59 -10.05
CA LEU A 55 -6.21 -8.60 -11.16
C LEU A 55 -4.86 -9.20 -10.74
N ALA A 56 -4.59 -9.31 -9.43
CA ALA A 56 -3.35 -9.85 -8.90
C ALA A 56 -3.16 -11.33 -9.29
N ARG A 57 -1.93 -11.68 -9.65
CA ARG A 57 -1.56 -13.01 -10.17
C ARG A 57 -0.58 -13.78 -9.29
N HIS A 58 -0.11 -13.16 -8.22
CA HIS A 58 0.92 -13.69 -7.33
C HIS A 58 0.31 -14.02 -5.96
N ASP A 59 0.94 -14.95 -5.25
CA ASP A 59 0.44 -15.44 -3.95
C ASP A 59 0.50 -14.38 -2.86
N ILE A 60 1.47 -13.47 -2.95
CA ILE A 60 1.62 -12.35 -2.02
C ILE A 60 1.19 -11.08 -2.72
N VAL A 61 0.19 -10.41 -2.13
CA VAL A 61 -0.29 -9.11 -2.59
C VAL A 61 0.01 -8.05 -1.54
N VAL A 62 0.64 -6.97 -1.97
CA VAL A 62 0.95 -5.81 -1.13
C VAL A 62 0.13 -4.63 -1.61
N VAL A 63 -0.57 -3.98 -0.68
CA VAL A 63 -1.32 -2.75 -0.93
C VAL A 63 -0.57 -1.60 -0.25
N MET A 64 -0.28 -0.54 -0.99
CA MET A 64 0.37 0.65 -0.47
C MET A 64 -0.04 1.89 -1.27
N ASP A 65 0.10 3.06 -0.65
CA ASP A 65 -0.15 4.35 -1.30
C ASP A 65 0.99 4.73 -2.27
N ALA A 66 0.66 5.49 -3.31
CA ALA A 66 1.60 5.92 -4.36
C ALA A 66 2.45 7.14 -3.99
N ASP A 67 2.18 7.80 -2.86
CA ASP A 67 2.82 9.06 -2.43
C ASP A 67 4.10 8.87 -1.59
N LEU A 68 4.58 7.63 -1.46
CA LEU A 68 5.73 7.23 -0.64
C LEU A 68 5.59 7.50 0.86
N SER A 69 4.38 7.79 1.35
CA SER A 69 4.10 7.80 2.79
C SER A 69 4.31 6.43 3.44
N HIS A 70 4.19 5.37 2.63
CA HIS A 70 4.55 4.00 2.96
C HIS A 70 5.90 3.65 2.32
N PRO A 71 6.97 3.42 3.11
CA PRO A 71 8.29 3.14 2.55
C PRO A 71 8.33 1.74 1.90
N PRO A 72 8.60 1.62 0.58
CA PRO A 72 8.67 0.32 -0.08
C PRO A 72 9.84 -0.56 0.43
N GLU A 73 10.82 0.04 1.11
CA GLU A 73 11.90 -0.66 1.81
C GLU A 73 11.40 -1.62 2.90
N LYS A 74 10.18 -1.44 3.40
CA LYS A 74 9.57 -2.32 4.41
C LYS A 74 8.94 -3.59 3.83
N ILE A 75 8.68 -3.63 2.53
CA ILE A 75 8.05 -4.78 1.87
C ILE A 75 8.82 -6.10 2.09
N PRO A 76 10.17 -6.16 1.95
CA PRO A 76 10.91 -7.40 2.19
C PRO A 76 10.77 -7.93 3.63
N GLU A 77 10.77 -7.05 4.63
CA GLU A 77 10.54 -7.40 6.03
C GLU A 77 9.12 -7.96 6.23
N MET A 78 8.12 -7.35 5.61
CA MET A 78 6.74 -7.85 5.66
C MET A 78 6.61 -9.23 5.02
N ILE A 79 7.26 -9.47 3.87
CA ILE A 79 7.27 -10.78 3.21
C ILE A 79 7.97 -11.84 4.08
N GLN A 80 9.03 -11.47 4.80
CA GLN A 80 9.69 -12.39 5.72
C GLN A 80 8.74 -12.90 6.80
N HIS A 81 7.89 -12.03 7.36
CA HIS A 81 6.88 -12.43 8.34
C HIS A 81 5.82 -13.36 7.75
N LEU A 82 5.38 -13.13 6.50
CA LEU A 82 4.49 -14.07 5.80
C LEU A 82 5.15 -15.45 5.63
N ASN A 83 6.42 -15.48 5.20
CA ASN A 83 7.18 -16.73 5.04
C ASN A 83 7.43 -17.47 6.37
N GLN A 84 7.35 -16.78 7.51
CA GLN A 84 7.43 -17.38 8.84
C GLN A 84 6.10 -17.97 9.32
N GLY A 85 5.04 -17.90 8.50
CA GLY A 85 3.75 -18.50 8.77
C GLY A 85 2.66 -17.51 9.18
N ALA A 86 2.87 -16.19 9.03
CA ALA A 86 1.79 -15.23 9.20
C ALA A 86 0.84 -15.26 7.99
N ASP A 87 -0.46 -15.26 8.24
CA ASP A 87 -1.47 -15.16 7.16
C ASP A 87 -1.60 -13.73 6.60
N PHE A 88 -1.28 -12.73 7.42
CA PHE A 88 -1.42 -11.32 7.07
C PHE A 88 -0.45 -10.43 7.87
N VAL A 89 0.05 -9.37 7.23
CA VAL A 89 1.01 -8.43 7.84
C VAL A 89 0.57 -6.98 7.58
N ILE A 90 0.54 -6.17 8.64
CA ILE A 90 0.14 -4.75 8.59
C ILE A 90 1.32 -3.87 8.98
N GLY A 91 1.61 -2.85 8.16
CA GLY A 91 2.46 -1.74 8.57
C GLY A 91 1.73 -0.85 9.59
N SER A 92 2.16 -0.86 10.85
CA SER A 92 1.53 -0.09 11.93
C SER A 92 2.40 1.08 12.38
N ARG A 93 1.77 2.25 12.55
CA ARG A 93 2.38 3.47 13.11
C ARG A 93 2.33 3.54 14.64
N TYR A 94 1.70 2.55 15.28
CA TYR A 94 1.37 2.61 16.72
C TYR A 94 1.99 1.46 17.53
N VAL A 95 2.78 0.59 16.91
CA VAL A 95 3.51 -0.46 17.60
C VAL A 95 4.83 0.07 18.15
N THR A 96 5.38 -0.62 19.16
CA THR A 96 6.69 -0.29 19.71
C THR A 96 7.75 -0.28 18.61
N GLY A 97 8.51 0.82 18.51
CA GLY A 97 9.52 1.02 17.46
C GLY A 97 8.99 1.67 16.17
N ALA A 98 7.69 1.93 16.07
CA ALA A 98 7.13 2.70 14.96
C ALA A 98 7.39 4.21 15.13
N SER A 99 7.47 4.91 14.00
CA SER A 99 7.59 6.36 13.97
C SER A 99 6.55 6.97 13.04
N ILE A 100 6.15 8.19 13.37
CA ILE A 100 5.34 9.07 12.53
C ILE A 100 6.25 10.24 12.13
N ASP A 101 6.07 10.79 10.93
CA ASP A 101 6.85 11.95 10.48
C ASP A 101 6.78 13.08 11.53
N GLY A 102 7.95 13.58 11.94
CA GLY A 102 8.08 14.65 12.93
C GLY A 102 7.45 15.98 12.51
N LYS A 103 7.04 16.13 11.26
CA LYS A 103 6.27 17.29 10.75
C LYS A 103 4.80 17.28 11.18
N TRP A 104 4.30 16.21 11.79
CA TRP A 104 2.92 16.17 12.26
C TRP A 104 2.72 17.08 13.48
N GLY A 105 1.89 18.10 13.32
CA GLY A 105 1.49 18.97 14.42
C GLY A 105 0.77 18.19 15.54
N ILE A 106 0.92 18.66 16.78
CA ILE A 106 0.41 17.97 17.99
C ILE A 106 -1.09 17.64 17.91
N PHE A 107 -1.91 18.51 17.32
CA PHE A 107 -3.35 18.29 17.16
C PHE A 107 -3.66 17.13 16.22
N ARG A 108 -2.90 17.00 15.12
CA ARG A 108 -3.05 15.87 14.18
C ARG A 108 -2.64 14.57 14.86
N CYS A 109 -1.55 14.57 15.61
CA CYS A 109 -1.14 13.41 16.40
C CYS A 109 -2.22 13.01 17.41
N LEU A 110 -2.83 13.95 18.14
CA LEU A 110 -3.88 13.64 19.11
C LEU A 110 -5.11 13.00 18.46
N ILE A 111 -5.62 13.57 17.36
CA ILE A 111 -6.78 13.01 16.64
C ILE A 111 -6.50 11.59 16.14
N VAL A 112 -5.32 11.38 15.56
CA VAL A 112 -4.94 10.12 14.92
C VAL A 112 -4.53 9.05 15.94
N ASN A 113 -4.01 9.44 17.11
CA ASN A 113 -3.69 8.53 18.22
C ASN A 113 -4.90 8.23 19.12
N TRP A 114 -5.97 9.03 19.06
CA TRP A 114 -7.21 8.74 19.80
C TRP A 114 -8.06 7.67 19.09
N GLN A 115 -8.13 7.67 17.75
CA GLN A 115 -8.90 6.69 16.98
C GLN A 115 -8.68 5.20 17.37
N PRO A 116 -7.46 4.71 17.63
CA PRO A 116 -7.21 3.34 18.08
C PRO A 116 -7.84 2.97 19.44
N TYR A 117 -8.12 3.95 20.31
CA TYR A 117 -8.76 3.68 21.61
C TYR A 117 -10.25 3.38 21.48
N TYR A 118 -10.93 3.98 20.49
CA TYR A 118 -12.35 3.68 20.24
C TYR A 118 -12.57 2.33 19.56
N SER A 119 -11.67 1.88 18.68
CA SER A 119 -11.82 0.56 18.04
C SER A 119 -11.66 -0.61 19.02
N LYS A 120 -10.94 -0.42 20.14
CA LYS A 120 -10.88 -1.40 21.24
C LYS A 120 -12.12 -1.39 22.15
N ALA A 121 -12.93 -0.34 22.13
CA ALA A 121 -14.12 -0.22 22.97
C ALA A 121 -15.38 -0.87 22.34
N GLY A 122 -15.31 -1.30 21.07
CA GLY A 122 -16.44 -1.85 20.31
C GLY A 122 -16.36 -3.36 20.01
N ILE A 123 -15.39 -4.09 20.56
CA ILE A 123 -15.33 -5.55 20.43
C ILE A 123 -15.65 -6.15 21.80
N LYS A 124 -16.92 -6.54 21.96
CA LYS A 124 -17.37 -7.55 22.93
C LYS A 124 -17.99 -8.69 22.15
#